data_AF-A0A4Q5R228-F1
#
_entry.id   AF-A0A4Q5R228-F1
#
_cell.length_a   1.000
_cell.length_b   1.000
_cell.length_c   1.000
_cell.angle_alpha   90.00
_cell.angle_beta   90.00
_cell.angle_gamma   90.00
#
_symmetry.space_group_name_H-M   'P 1'
#
loop_
_entity.id
_entity.type
_entity.pdbx_description
1 polymer ?
#
loop_
_entity_poly.entity_id
_entity_poly.type
_entity_poly.pdbx_seq_one_letter_code
_entity_poly.pdbx_strand_id
1 'polypeptide(L)'
;MNLSLQPTDTTALLDQLGVANVAFQKTYPGDRPDRQPVHTVYGGANLFKADTCGRMGETALRNLQTYAPNFVELARVLELAGHEHLPTSEKDIHDLTDYLDRLPAGQRRQEPAWLAYTVYNK
;
A
#
# COMPACT_ATOMS: atom_id res chain seq x y z
N MET A 1 -22.68 -24.37 -48.03
CA MET A 1 -22.88 -23.34 -46.98
C MET A 1 -21.51 -22.81 -46.60
N ASN A 2 -21.29 -21.49 -46.70
CA ASN A 2 -20.09 -20.87 -46.12
C ASN A 2 -20.36 -20.69 -44.62
N LEU A 3 -19.55 -21.33 -43.78
CA LEU A 3 -19.71 -21.36 -42.32
C LEU A 3 -18.79 -20.35 -41.61
N SER A 4 -18.14 -19.47 -42.38
CA SER A 4 -17.16 -18.51 -41.89
C SER A 4 -17.59 -17.08 -42.19
N LEU A 5 -17.37 -16.19 -41.23
CA LEU A 5 -17.52 -14.75 -41.38
C LEU A 5 -16.45 -14.21 -42.34
N GLN A 6 -16.79 -13.16 -43.10
CA GLN A 6 -15.80 -12.50 -43.94
C GLN A 6 -14.82 -11.71 -43.07
N PRO A 7 -13.54 -11.60 -43.48
CA PRO A 7 -12.54 -10.84 -42.73
C PRO A 7 -12.94 -9.39 -42.42
N THR A 8 -13.66 -8.75 -43.35
CA THR A 8 -14.19 -7.39 -43.18
C THR A 8 -15.20 -7.30 -42.05
N ASP A 9 -16.10 -8.27 -41.96
CA ASP A 9 -17.14 -8.31 -40.92
C ASP A 9 -16.51 -8.56 -39.54
N THR A 10 -15.51 -9.44 -39.48
CA THR A 10 -14.77 -9.69 -38.23
C THR A 10 -13.97 -8.48 -37.78
N THR A 11 -13.38 -7.72 -38.71
CA THR A 11 -12.59 -6.53 -38.36
C THR A 11 -13.48 -5.44 -37.77
N ALA A 12 -14.61 -5.14 -38.43
CA ALA A 12 -15.57 -4.15 -37.93
C ALA A 12 -16.13 -4.52 -36.54
N LEU A 13 -16.45 -5.80 -36.32
CA LEU A 13 -16.90 -6.31 -35.02
C LEU A 13 -15.81 -6.16 -33.94
N LEU A 14 -14.57 -6.52 -34.25
CA LEU A 14 -13.46 -6.44 -33.30
C LEU A 14 -13.10 -4.99 -32.95
N ASP A 15 -13.19 -4.06 -33.90
CA ASP A 15 -12.97 -2.63 -33.65
C ASP A 15 -14.02 -2.06 -32.69
N GLN A 16 -15.29 -2.41 -32.91
CA GLN A 16 -16.38 -1.99 -32.02
C GLN A 16 -16.23 -2.61 -30.62
N LEU A 17 -15.85 -3.88 -30.54
CA LEU A 17 -15.55 -4.56 -29.28
C LEU A 17 -14.34 -3.92 -28.58
N GLY A 18 -13.33 -3.49 -29.33
CA GLY A 18 -12.13 -2.82 -28.84
C GLY A 18 -12.47 -1.55 -28.06
N VAL A 19 -13.41 -0.73 -28.53
CA VAL A 19 -13.87 0.47 -27.83
C VAL A 19 -14.45 0.13 -26.46
N ALA A 20 -15.32 -0.89 -26.40
CA ALA A 20 -15.93 -1.34 -25.14
C ALA A 20 -14.88 -1.93 -24.18
N ASN A 21 -13.94 -2.73 -24.70
CA ASN A 21 -12.85 -3.32 -23.91
C ASN A 21 -11.93 -2.27 -23.30
N VAL A 22 -11.59 -1.22 -24.05
CA VAL A 22 -10.76 -0.12 -23.53
C VAL A 22 -11.49 0.65 -22.41
N ALA A 23 -12.79 0.90 -22.57
CA ALA A 23 -13.60 1.54 -21.53
C ALA A 23 -13.70 0.67 -20.27
N PHE A 24 -13.88 -0.65 -20.44
CA PHE A 24 -13.89 -1.62 -19.35
C PHE A 24 -12.54 -1.65 -18.62
N GLN A 25 -11.42 -1.74 -19.34
CA GLN A 25 -10.07 -1.76 -18.75
C GLN A 25 -9.73 -0.46 -18.01
N LYS A 26 -10.22 0.70 -18.45
CA LYS A 26 -10.05 1.95 -17.70
C LYS A 26 -10.80 1.94 -16.37
N THR A 27 -11.95 1.29 -16.31
CA THR A 27 -12.78 1.20 -15.10
C THR A 27 -12.26 0.10 -14.16
N TYR A 28 -11.82 -1.02 -14.73
CA TYR A 28 -11.30 -2.19 -14.05
C TYR A 28 -9.90 -2.51 -14.59
N PRO A 29 -8.85 -1.80 -14.14
CA PRO A 29 -7.48 -1.96 -14.66
C PRO A 29 -6.85 -3.33 -14.37
N GLY A 30 -7.60 -4.25 -13.76
CA GLY A 30 -7.11 -5.51 -13.25
C GLY A 30 -6.21 -5.31 -12.02
N ASP A 31 -5.64 -6.41 -11.57
CA ASP A 31 -4.65 -6.37 -10.52
C ASP A 31 -3.38 -5.70 -11.05
N ARG A 32 -2.90 -4.71 -10.30
CA ARG A 32 -1.61 -4.12 -10.58
C ARG A 32 -0.53 -5.21 -10.41
N PRO A 33 0.53 -5.21 -11.24
CA PRO A 33 1.62 -6.17 -11.08
C PRO A 33 2.45 -5.94 -9.81
N ASP A 34 2.26 -4.80 -9.12
CA ASP A 34 2.78 -4.60 -7.78
C ASP A 34 1.96 -5.40 -6.76
N ARG A 35 2.63 -5.96 -5.75
CA ARG A 35 1.92 -6.68 -4.69
C ARG A 35 1.02 -5.70 -3.94
N GLN A 36 -0.28 -5.92 -3.99
CA GLN A 36 -1.20 -5.24 -3.10
C GLN A 36 -1.18 -5.92 -1.73
N PRO A 37 -1.01 -5.18 -0.63
CA PRO A 37 -1.18 -5.73 0.70
C PRO A 37 -2.65 -6.13 0.88
N VAL A 38 -2.92 -7.44 0.88
CA VAL A 38 -4.25 -7.97 1.19
C VAL A 38 -4.30 -8.27 2.68
N HIS A 39 -5.21 -7.59 3.38
CA HIS A 39 -5.54 -7.89 4.77
C HIS A 39 -6.78 -8.77 4.78
N THR A 40 -6.65 -10.01 5.25
CA THR A 40 -7.79 -10.93 5.35
C THR A 40 -8.35 -10.92 6.76
N VAL A 41 -9.66 -10.72 6.89
CA VAL A 41 -10.38 -10.76 8.17
C VAL A 41 -11.41 -11.88 8.12
N TYR A 42 -11.37 -12.78 9.10
CA TYR A 42 -12.33 -13.87 9.24
C TYR A 42 -13.26 -13.60 10.43
N GLY A 43 -14.56 -13.79 10.24
CA GLY A 43 -15.58 -13.55 11.27
C GLY A 43 -16.96 -14.04 10.83
N GLY A 44 -17.92 -14.07 11.76
CA GLY A 44 -19.31 -14.39 11.43
C GLY A 44 -19.93 -13.35 10.50
N ALA A 45 -20.67 -13.79 9.47
CA ALA A 45 -21.26 -12.91 8.48
C ALA A 45 -22.14 -11.80 9.09
N ASN A 46 -22.79 -12.09 10.24
CA ASN A 46 -23.61 -11.16 11.00
C ASN A 46 -22.83 -9.99 11.65
N LEU A 47 -21.50 -10.07 11.70
CA LEU A 47 -20.63 -9.02 12.26
C LEU A 47 -20.22 -7.98 11.22
N PHE A 48 -20.31 -8.32 9.93
CA PHE A 48 -19.86 -7.45 8.85
C PHE A 48 -20.96 -6.49 8.39
N LYS A 49 -20.57 -5.24 8.23
CA LYS A 49 -21.34 -4.12 7.67
C LYS A 49 -20.58 -3.48 6.51
N ALA A 50 -21.26 -2.66 5.72
CA ALA A 50 -20.64 -1.93 4.60
C ALA A 50 -19.47 -1.02 5.03
N ASP A 51 -19.44 -0.59 6.29
CA ASP A 51 -18.42 0.29 6.88
C ASP A 51 -17.31 -0.45 7.66
N THR A 52 -17.32 -1.79 7.68
CA THR A 52 -16.39 -2.60 8.51
C THR A 52 -14.93 -2.23 8.26
N CYS A 53 -14.51 -2.22 7.00
CA CYS A 53 -13.11 -1.96 6.64
C CYS A 53 -12.66 -0.56 7.10
N GLY A 54 -13.51 0.46 6.90
CA GLY A 54 -13.23 1.82 7.37
C GLY A 54 -13.06 1.90 8.88
N ARG A 55 -14.01 1.34 9.63
CA ARG A 55 -13.98 1.32 11.11
C ARG A 55 -12.78 0.56 11.68
N MET A 56 -12.41 -0.56 11.06
CA MET A 56 -11.20 -1.32 11.45
C MET A 56 -9.94 -0.50 11.16
N GLY A 57 -9.85 0.15 10.00
CA GLY A 57 -8.74 1.03 9.64
C GLY A 57 -8.57 2.20 10.61
N GLU A 58 -9.64 2.90 10.95
CA GLU A 58 -9.61 3.98 11.95
C GLU A 58 -9.11 3.51 13.32
N THR A 59 -9.55 2.33 13.75
CA THR A 59 -9.11 1.74 15.02
C THR A 59 -7.63 1.36 14.98
N ALA A 60 -7.19 0.77 13.87
CA ALA A 60 -5.77 0.45 13.67
C ALA A 60 -4.90 1.71 13.68
N LEU A 61 -5.31 2.79 13.00
CA LEU A 61 -4.60 4.07 12.99
C LEU A 61 -4.51 4.70 14.39
N ARG A 62 -5.62 4.71 15.15
CA ARG A 62 -5.62 5.19 16.54
C ARG A 62 -4.64 4.40 17.41
N ASN A 63 -4.63 3.08 17.29
CA ASN A 63 -3.71 2.23 18.04
C ASN A 63 -2.25 2.50 17.62
N LEU A 64 -1.97 2.61 16.32
CA LEU A 64 -0.64 2.94 15.82
C LEU A 64 -0.16 4.28 16.38
N GLN A 65 -0.97 5.34 16.29
CA GLN A 65 -0.63 6.66 16.81
C GLN A 65 -0.42 6.67 18.33
N THR A 66 -1.17 5.85 19.06
CA THR A 66 -1.09 5.77 20.53
C THR A 66 0.16 5.03 21.00
N TYR A 67 0.48 3.89 20.38
CA TYR A 67 1.52 2.98 20.86
C TYR A 67 2.82 3.05 20.07
N ALA A 68 2.80 3.64 18.88
CA ALA A 68 3.96 3.87 18.03
C ALA A 68 3.82 5.24 17.33
N PRO A 69 3.91 6.35 18.07
CA PRO A 69 3.67 7.70 17.54
C PRO A 69 4.72 8.19 16.53
N ASN A 70 5.83 7.44 16.38
CA ASN A 70 6.88 7.72 15.40
C ASN A 70 7.56 6.41 14.97
N PHE A 71 8.41 6.49 13.95
CA PHE A 71 9.09 5.33 13.39
C PHE A 71 10.09 4.67 14.36
N VAL A 72 10.64 5.43 15.31
CA VAL A 72 11.58 4.90 16.31
C VAL A 72 10.85 4.04 17.33
N GLU A 73 9.73 4.53 17.87
CA GLU A 73 8.88 3.74 18.76
C GLU A 73 8.31 2.51 18.06
N LEU A 74 7.88 2.64 16.79
CA LEU A 74 7.47 1.49 15.99
C LEU A 74 8.58 0.44 15.90
N ALA A 75 9.82 0.87 15.59
CA ALA A 75 10.96 -0.03 15.48
C ALA A 75 11.28 -0.74 16.79
N ARG A 76 11.18 -0.03 17.92
CA ARG A 76 11.44 -0.59 19.24
C ARG A 76 10.37 -1.60 19.66
N VAL A 77 9.09 -1.28 19.48
CA VAL A 77 7.97 -2.16 19.85
C VAL A 77 7.96 -3.44 19.01
N LEU A 78 8.36 -3.36 17.75
CA LEU A 78 8.43 -4.51 16.84
C LEU A 78 9.82 -5.18 16.78
N GLU A 79 10.79 -4.70 17.56
CA GLU A 79 12.18 -5.17 17.55
C GLU A 79 12.77 -5.26 16.12
N LEU A 80 12.54 -4.23 15.31
CA LEU A 80 13.09 -4.17 13.95
C LEU A 80 14.62 -4.11 13.99
N ALA A 81 15.27 -4.78 13.04
CA ALA A 81 16.74 -4.80 12.97
C ALA A 81 17.34 -3.38 13.07
N GLY A 82 18.27 -3.19 14.01
CA GLY A 82 18.92 -1.90 14.28
C GLY A 82 18.20 -1.01 15.29
N HIS A 83 17.06 -1.43 15.84
CA HIS A 83 16.29 -0.62 16.82
C HIS A 83 17.09 -0.27 18.08
N GLU A 84 18.09 -1.07 18.48
CA GLU A 84 18.88 -0.82 19.69
C GLU A 84 19.72 0.47 19.58
N HIS A 85 20.00 0.91 18.36
CA HIS A 85 20.84 2.07 18.06
C HIS A 85 20.03 3.34 17.81
N LEU A 86 18.69 3.25 17.88
CA LEU A 86 17.82 4.40 17.64
C LEU A 86 17.76 5.32 18.87
N PRO A 87 17.62 6.64 18.66
CA PRO A 87 17.53 7.60 19.75
C PRO A 87 16.32 7.35 20.65
N THR A 88 16.39 7.83 21.89
CA THR A 88 15.29 7.68 22.87
C THR A 88 14.73 9.01 23.33
N SER A 89 15.48 10.10 23.14
CA SER A 89 15.02 11.43 23.49
C SER A 89 14.16 12.00 22.34
N GLU A 90 13.10 12.71 22.68
CA GLU A 90 12.20 13.32 21.70
C GLU A 90 12.95 14.26 20.74
N LYS A 91 13.92 15.01 21.28
CA LYS A 91 14.78 15.90 20.49
C LYS A 91 15.60 15.13 19.45
N ASP A 92 16.28 14.07 19.86
CA ASP A 92 17.15 13.32 18.95
C ASP A 92 16.33 12.54 17.91
N ILE A 93 15.12 12.08 18.27
CA ILE A 93 14.17 11.50 17.31
C ILE A 93 13.75 12.55 16.28
N HIS A 94 13.47 13.78 16.70
CA HIS A 94 13.13 14.88 15.81
C HIS A 94 14.30 15.22 14.87
N ASP A 95 15.51 15.36 15.41
CA ASP A 95 16.73 15.65 14.63
C ASP A 95 17.01 14.54 13.61
N LEU A 96 16.81 13.27 13.98
CA LEU A 96 16.94 12.12 13.07
C LEU A 96 15.84 12.11 11.99
N THR A 97 14.61 12.47 12.34
CA THR A 97 13.50 12.58 11.38
C THR A 97 13.82 13.61 10.32
N ASP A 98 14.19 14.81 10.75
CA ASP A 98 14.61 15.93 9.90
C ASP A 98 15.77 15.57 8.96
N TYR A 99 16.74 14.82 9.48
CA TYR A 99 17.86 14.32 8.71
C TYR A 99 17.40 13.35 7.61
N LEU A 100 16.59 12.36 7.95
CA LEU A 100 16.09 11.34 7.01
C LEU A 100 15.15 11.94 5.94
N ASP A 101 14.34 12.94 6.31
CA ASP A 101 13.46 13.68 5.39
C ASP A 101 14.25 14.34 4.26
N ARG A 102 15.42 14.92 4.57
CA ARG A 102 16.30 15.62 3.63
C ARG A 102 17.09 14.69 2.70
N LEU A 103 17.24 13.41 3.06
CA LEU A 103 18.01 12.46 2.26
C LEU A 103 17.21 11.96 1.04
N PRO A 104 17.82 11.91 -0.16
CA PRO A 104 17.24 11.20 -1.30
C PRO A 104 17.02 9.72 -0.98
N ALA A 105 15.95 9.12 -1.51
CA ALA A 105 15.55 7.74 -1.20
C ALA A 105 16.68 6.70 -1.39
N GLY A 106 17.55 6.88 -2.39
CA GLY A 106 18.70 5.99 -2.63
C GLY A 106 19.78 6.06 -1.54
N GLN A 107 20.04 7.26 -1.01
CA GLN A 107 21.00 7.47 0.08
C GLN A 107 20.39 7.05 1.42
N ARG A 108 19.11 7.36 1.64
CA ARG A 108 18.37 6.99 2.85
C ARG A 108 18.48 5.50 3.16
N ARG A 109 18.47 4.61 2.15
CA ARG A 109 18.60 3.15 2.35
C ARG A 109 19.92 2.69 2.99
N GLN A 110 20.92 3.54 3.06
CA GLN A 110 22.21 3.24 3.70
C GLN A 110 22.18 3.54 5.20
N GLU A 111 21.21 4.33 5.66
CA GLU A 111 21.07 4.71 7.07
C GLU A 111 20.54 3.55 7.90
N PRO A 112 21.04 3.28 9.12
CA PRO A 112 20.52 2.19 9.95
C PRO A 112 19.00 2.28 10.22
N ALA A 113 18.48 3.51 10.34
CA ALA A 113 17.08 3.79 10.60
C ALA A 113 16.16 3.67 9.37
N TRP A 114 16.71 3.41 8.18
CA TRP A 114 15.99 3.57 6.91
C TRP A 114 14.71 2.74 6.82
N LEU A 115 14.78 1.49 7.31
CA LEU A 115 13.68 0.54 7.17
C LEU A 115 12.50 0.99 8.02
N ALA A 116 12.75 1.27 9.29
CA ALA A 116 11.73 1.77 10.22
C ALA A 116 11.08 3.06 9.71
N TYR A 117 11.90 4.04 9.32
CA TYR A 117 11.43 5.30 8.78
C TYR A 117 10.58 5.11 7.51
N THR A 118 11.04 4.28 6.57
CA THR A 118 10.34 4.07 5.29
C THR A 118 9.04 3.30 5.47
N VAL A 119 8.99 2.36 6.42
CA VAL A 119 7.77 1.61 6.75
C VAL A 119 6.73 2.52 7.41
N TYR A 120 7.16 3.42 8.29
CA TYR A 120 6.27 4.31 9.03
C TYR A 120 5.67 5.43 8.15
N ASN A 121 6.49 6.03 7.30
CA ASN A 121 6.13 7.24 6.52
C ASN A 121 5.65 6.93 5.09
N LYS A 122 5.05 5.75 4.89
CA LYS A 122 4.66 5.25 3.57
C LYS A 122 3.35 5.82 3.06
#